data_AF-A0A9P4H705-F1
#
_entry.id   AF-A0A9P4H705-F1
#
_cell.length_a   1.000
_cell.length_b   1.000
_cell.length_c   1.000
_cell.angle_alpha   90.00
_cell.angle_beta   90.00
_cell.angle_gamma   90.00
#
_symmetry.space_group_name_H-M   'P 1'
#
loop_
_entity.id
_entity.type
_entity.pdbx_description
1 polymer ?
#
loop_
_entity_poly.entity_id
_entity_poly.type
_entity_poly.pdbx_seq_one_letter_code
_entity_poly.pdbx_strand_id
1 'polypeptide(L)' 'KFKCLQQGCGHKLFSRQAELRRHYDTIHSYRKPEFWCIATRCPRARVNRRLPFPRKGKLRDHVRKKH' A
#
# COMPACT_ATOMS: atom_id res chain seq x y z
N LYS A 1 -10.38 -12.56 -16.15
CA LYS A 1 -10.13 -11.20 -15.60
C LYS A 1 -10.84 -11.11 -14.25
N PHE A 2 -10.22 -10.53 -13.23
CA PHE A 2 -10.75 -10.44 -11.87
C PHE A 2 -11.33 -9.05 -11.63
N LYS A 3 -12.53 -8.93 -11.03
CA LYS A 3 -13.17 -7.64 -10.74
C LYS A 3 -13.37 -7.43 -9.25
N CYS A 4 -13.32 -6.18 -8.80
CA CYS A 4 -13.73 -5.84 -7.46
C CYS A 4 -15.25 -5.66 -7.41
N LEU A 5 -15.91 -6.26 -6.41
CA LEU A 5 -17.36 -6.18 -6.21
C LEU A 5 -17.78 -5.07 -5.22
N GLN A 6 -16.81 -4.36 -4.64
CA GLN A 6 -17.09 -3.25 -3.73
C GLN A 6 -17.64 -2.04 -4.46
N GLN A 7 -18.53 -1.30 -3.78
CA GLN A 7 -19.19 -0.12 -4.33
C GLN A 7 -18.13 0.90 -4.81
N GLY A 8 -18.30 1.42 -6.03
CA GLY A 8 -17.35 2.36 -6.65
C GLY A 8 -16.09 1.73 -7.27
N CYS A 9 -15.89 0.41 -7.17
CA CYS A 9 -14.75 -0.28 -7.79
C CYS A 9 -15.11 -1.23 -8.95
N GLY A 10 -16.38 -1.24 -9.39
CA GLY A 10 -16.87 -2.10 -10.47
C GLY A 10 -16.16 -1.92 -11.82
N HIS A 11 -15.56 -0.76 -12.07
CA HIS A 11 -14.79 -0.45 -13.28
C HIS A 11 -13.36 -1.02 -13.24
N LYS A 12 -12.87 -1.48 -12.07
CA LYS A 12 -11.50 -1.97 -11.92
C LYS A 12 -11.42 -3.46 -12.26
N LEU A 13 -10.76 -3.72 -13.38
CA LEU A 13 -10.42 -5.06 -13.85
C LEU A 13 -8.94 -5.35 -13.59
N PHE A 14 -8.66 -6.51 -13.05
CA PHE A 14 -7.33 -6.99 -12.74
C PHE A 14 -7.02 -8.23 -13.59
N SER A 15 -5.80 -8.33 -14.07
CA SER A 15 -5.36 -9.47 -14.87
C SER A 15 -5.13 -10.71 -14.00
N ARG A 16 -4.78 -10.51 -12.71
CA ARG A 16 -4.44 -11.59 -11.76
C ARG A 16 -5.22 -11.46 -10.45
N GLN A 17 -5.55 -12.60 -9.84
CA GLN A 17 -6.20 -12.63 -8.52
C GLN A 17 -5.36 -11.93 -7.45
N ALA A 18 -4.03 -12.07 -7.52
CA ALA A 18 -3.10 -11.38 -6.62
C ALA A 18 -3.15 -9.85 -6.74
N GLU A 19 -3.58 -9.29 -7.86
CA GLU A 19 -3.78 -7.85 -8.04
C GLU A 19 -5.10 -7.40 -7.43
N LEU A 20 -6.18 -8.17 -7.64
CA LEU A 20 -7.46 -7.93 -6.98
C LEU A 20 -7.32 -7.99 -5.46
N ARG A 21 -6.63 -9.01 -4.92
CA ARG A 21 -6.40 -9.16 -3.47
C ARG A 21 -5.64 -7.95 -2.91
N ARG A 22 -4.54 -7.54 -3.56
CA ARG A 22 -3.79 -6.34 -3.18
C ARG A 22 -4.64 -5.07 -3.23
N HIS A 23 -5.47 -4.91 -4.24
CA HIS A 23 -6.39 -3.78 -4.33
C HIS A 23 -7.36 -3.77 -3.15
N TYR A 24 -7.96 -4.92 -2.83
CA TYR A 24 -8.86 -5.06 -1.70
C TYR A 24 -8.16 -4.73 -0.37
N ASP A 25 -6.99 -5.30 -0.12
CA ASP A 25 -6.22 -5.07 1.11
C ASP A 25 -5.82 -3.60 1.31
N THR A 26 -5.62 -2.85 0.23
CA THR A 26 -5.16 -1.44 0.31
C THR A 26 -6.30 -0.43 0.31
N ILE A 27 -7.38 -0.72 -0.40
CA ILE A 27 -8.50 0.22 -0.56
C ILE A 27 -9.63 -0.09 0.41
N HIS A 28 -10.03 -1.37 0.50
CA HIS A 28 -11.24 -1.82 1.20
C HIS A 28 -10.98 -2.43 2.57
N SER A 29 -9.75 -2.86 2.88
CA SER A 29 -9.45 -3.36 4.22
C SER A 29 -9.63 -2.27 5.28
N TYR A 30 -10.39 -2.59 6.33
CA TYR A 30 -10.58 -1.74 7.49
C TYR A 30 -9.28 -1.56 8.28
N ARG A 31 -8.46 -2.62 8.36
CA ARG A 31 -7.13 -2.60 8.99
C ARG A 31 -6.05 -2.52 7.92
N LYS A 32 -5.71 -1.31 7.52
CA LYS A 32 -4.62 -1.08 6.56
C LYS A 32 -3.29 -1.22 7.29
N PRO A 33 -2.43 -2.18 6.89
CA PRO A 33 -1.11 -2.28 7.49
C PRO A 33 -0.31 -1.01 7.19
N GLU A 34 0.14 -0.34 8.24
CA GLU A 34 0.97 0.85 8.14
C GLU A 34 2.44 0.45 7.99
N PHE A 35 3.03 0.77 6.84
CA PHE A 35 4.45 0.50 6.62
C PHE A 35 5.25 1.79 6.81
N TRP A 36 6.09 1.83 7.83
CA TRP A 36 6.91 2.99 8.19
C TRP A 36 8.36 2.81 7.75
N CYS A 37 9.05 3.91 7.42
CA CYS A 37 10.49 3.86 7.23
C CYS A 37 11.20 3.68 8.57
N ILE A 38 12.21 2.80 8.60
CA ILE A 38 13.02 2.51 9.80
C ILE A 38 14.09 3.58 10.06
N ALA A 39 14.50 4.34 9.04
CA ALA A 39 15.51 5.36 9.18
C ALA A 39 14.93 6.55 9.97
N THR A 40 15.41 6.80 11.18
CA THR A 40 14.90 7.84 12.11
C THR A 40 14.95 9.25 11.54
N ARG A 41 15.95 9.54 10.68
CA ARG A 41 16.08 10.83 9.98
C ARG A 41 15.28 10.91 8.68
N CYS A 42 14.56 9.85 8.29
CA CYS A 42 13.74 9.88 7.09
C CYS A 42 12.43 10.64 7.37
N PRO A 43 12.02 11.60 6.51
CA PRO A 43 10.74 12.27 6.66
C PRO A 43 9.54 11.32 6.70
N ARG A 44 9.65 10.12 6.11
CA ARG A 44 8.60 9.07 6.12
C ARG A 44 8.76 8.04 7.25
N ALA A 45 9.58 8.35 8.25
CA ALA A 45 9.66 7.58 9.48
C ALA A 45 8.46 7.85 10.37
N ARG A 46 8.13 6.88 11.23
CA ARG A 46 7.02 6.98 12.19
C ARG A 46 7.15 8.21 13.10
N VAL A 47 8.38 8.55 13.48
CA VAL A 47 8.70 9.69 14.36
C VAL A 47 8.37 11.05 13.74
N ASN A 48 8.41 11.16 12.40
CA ASN A 48 8.18 12.41 11.68
C ASN A 48 6.71 12.61 11.25
N ARG A 49 5.79 11.76 11.76
CA ARG A 49 4.32 11.83 11.58
C ARG A 49 3.83 12.09 10.16
N ARG A 50 4.57 11.66 9.13
CA ARG A 50 4.11 11.68 7.73
C ARG A 50 3.19 10.49 7.42
N LEU A 51 2.66 10.44 6.19
CA LEU A 51 1.83 9.33 5.74
C LEU A 51 2.63 8.01 5.64
N PRO A 52 2.12 6.89 6.19
CA PRO A 52 2.72 5.58 6.04
C PRO A 52 2.64 5.11 4.58
N PHE A 53 3.53 4.19 4.21
CA PHE A 53 3.44 3.56 2.91
C PHE A 53 2.24 2.61 2.87
N PRO A 54 1.47 2.59 1.77
CA PRO A 54 0.31 1.72 1.64
C PRO A 54 0.69 0.24 1.42
N ARG A 55 1.98 -0.06 1.16
CA ARG A 55 2.46 -1.43 0.92
C ARG A 55 3.95 -1.59 1.19
N LYS A 56 4.35 -2.78 1.69
CA LYS A 56 5.76 -3.17 1.92
C LYS A 56 6.65 -2.97 0.69
N GLY A 57 6.13 -3.24 -0.51
CA GLY A 57 6.89 -3.05 -1.75
C GLY A 57 7.29 -1.59 -2.01
N LYS A 58 6.44 -0.61 -1.64
CA LYS A 58 6.74 0.82 -1.77
C LYS A 58 7.72 1.28 -0.70
N LEU A 59 7.60 0.74 0.52
CA LEU A 59 8.60 0.95 1.57
C LEU A 59 9.97 0.44 1.12
N ARG A 60 10.07 -0.80 0.64
CA ARG A 60 11.34 -1.38 0.16
C ARG A 60 11.96 -0.58 -0.98
N ASP A 61 11.14 -0.16 -1.95
CA ASP A 61 11.62 0.68 -3.05
C ASP A 61 12.10 2.05 -2.56
N HIS A 62 11.38 2.65 -1.60
CA HIS A 62 11.79 3.88 -0.96
C HIS A 62 13.13 3.74 -0.24
N VAL A 63 13.28 2.70 0.59
CA VAL A 63 14.51 2.43 1.33
C VAL A 63 15.65 2.33 0.32
N ARG A 64 15.61 1.37 -0.61
CA ARG A 64 16.67 1.17 -1.63
C ARG A 64 17.06 2.43 -2.44
N LYS A 65 16.13 3.36 -2.67
CA LYS A 65 16.39 4.58 -3.46
C LYS A 65 16.84 5.78 -2.63
N LYS A 66 16.59 5.78 -1.32
CA LYS A 66 16.80 6.93 -0.44
C LYS A 66 17.76 6.63 0.72
N HIS A 67 18.07 5.36 0.96
CA HIS A 67 18.94 4.82 2.00
C HIS A 67 19.75 3.67 1.40
#